data_AF-A0A2G6BMT5-F1
#
_entry.id   AF-A0A2G6BMT5-F1
#
_cell.length_a   1.000
_cell.length_b   1.000
_cell.length_c   1.000
_cell.angle_alpha   90.00
_cell.angle_beta   90.00
_cell.angle_gamma   90.00
#
_symmetry.space_group_name_H-M   'P 1'
#
loop_
_entity.id
_entity.type
_entity.pdbx_description
1 polymer ?
#
loop_
_entity_poly.entity_id
_entity_poly.type
_entity_poly.pdbx_seq_one_letter_code
_entity_poly.pdbx_strand_id
1 'polypeptide(L)'
;MNIKSRSCFSSKNKPLSEFYSKKEAIEGANYANLRYRQKLVPYRCERCGFWHLSPEDRNTDSITCLKCRDRYGNNKESYKSFQDAKRRSEIILKEKGVELKIYQCPHGNGWHFSRK
;
A
#
# COMPACT_ATOMS: atom_id res chain seq x y z
N MET A 1 17.09 -17.22 -0.37
CA MET A 1 16.24 -17.89 -1.38
C MET A 1 15.09 -16.97 -1.76
N ASN A 2 14.79 -16.79 -3.05
CA ASN A 2 13.67 -15.94 -3.48
C ASN A 2 12.40 -16.78 -3.56
N ILE A 3 11.63 -16.81 -2.48
CA ILE A 3 10.37 -17.56 -2.44
C ILE A 3 9.32 -16.75 -3.20
N LYS A 4 8.60 -17.42 -4.11
CA LYS A 4 7.50 -16.81 -4.86
C LYS A 4 6.18 -17.11 -4.19
N SER A 5 5.39 -16.07 -4.01
CA SER A 5 4.07 -16.18 -3.40
C SER A 5 3.14 -17.04 -4.22
N ARG A 6 2.39 -17.88 -3.52
CA ARG A 6 1.29 -18.67 -4.10
C ARG A 6 -0.06 -17.92 -4.04
N SER A 7 -0.16 -16.89 -3.20
CA SER A 7 -1.42 -16.17 -2.94
C SER A 7 -1.39 -14.69 -3.33
N CYS A 8 -0.20 -14.09 -3.44
CA CYS A 8 -0.03 -12.65 -3.70
C CYS A 8 0.62 -12.43 -5.07
N PHE A 9 -0.10 -11.73 -5.95
CA PHE A 9 0.30 -11.47 -7.32
C PHE A 9 0.32 -9.96 -7.59
N SER A 10 1.25 -9.54 -8.43
CA SER A 10 1.28 -8.17 -8.98
C SER A 10 0.10 -7.93 -9.92
N SER A 11 -0.14 -6.67 -10.29
CA SER A 11 -1.15 -6.30 -11.30
C SER A 11 -0.92 -6.95 -12.67
N LYS A 12 0.31 -7.41 -12.96
CA LYS A 12 0.66 -8.17 -14.18
C LYS A 12 0.57 -9.69 -13.99
N ASN A 13 -0.14 -10.15 -12.95
CA ASN A 13 -0.30 -11.55 -12.58
C ASN A 13 1.02 -12.31 -12.29
N LYS A 14 2.12 -11.59 -12.01
CA LYS A 14 3.39 -12.21 -11.60
C LYS A 14 3.42 -12.40 -10.09
N PRO A 15 3.84 -13.57 -9.58
CA PRO A 15 3.90 -13.83 -8.14
C PRO A 15 4.90 -12.90 -7.46
N LEU A 16 4.52 -12.34 -6.32
CA LEU A 16 5.38 -11.47 -5.52
C LEU A 16 6.47 -12.30 -4.83
N SER A 17 7.61 -11.67 -4.54
CA SER A 17 8.64 -12.28 -3.68
C SER A 17 8.18 -12.23 -2.23
N GLU A 18 8.34 -13.33 -1.48
CA GLU A 18 8.02 -13.47 -0.07
C GLU A 18 9.29 -13.46 0.79
N PHE A 19 9.22 -12.77 1.91
CA PHE A 19 10.24 -12.76 2.94
C PHE A 19 9.60 -13.00 4.31
N TYR A 20 10.27 -13.78 5.17
CA TYR A 20 9.72 -14.15 6.48
C TYR A 20 9.93 -13.04 7.50
N SER A 21 11.03 -12.30 7.37
CA SER A 21 11.38 -11.21 8.27
C SER A 21 11.52 -9.87 7.55
N LYS A 22 11.32 -8.79 8.31
CA LYS A 22 11.60 -7.43 7.84
C LYS A 22 13.06 -7.28 7.41
N LYS A 23 13.99 -7.92 8.12
CA LYS A 23 15.43 -7.87 7.82
C LYS A 23 15.73 -8.45 6.44
N GLU A 24 15.23 -9.64 6.15
CA GLU A 24 15.36 -10.27 4.82
C GLU A 24 14.74 -9.41 3.71
N ALA A 25 13.58 -8.80 3.99
CA ALA A 25 12.92 -7.93 3.03
C ALA A 25 13.73 -6.65 2.75
N ILE A 26 14.37 -6.07 3.78
CA ILE A 26 15.29 -4.93 3.61
C ILE A 26 16.50 -5.33 2.76
N GLU A 27 17.12 -6.47 3.04
CA GLU A 27 18.26 -6.97 2.26
C GLU A 27 17.85 -7.22 0.80
N GLY A 28 16.68 -7.82 0.58
CA GLY A 28 16.11 -8.03 -0.76
C GLY A 28 15.81 -6.72 -1.49
N ALA A 29 15.29 -5.71 -0.79
CA ALA A 29 15.06 -4.37 -1.34
C ALA A 29 16.37 -3.70 -1.74
N ASN A 30 17.37 -3.71 -0.85
CA ASN A 30 18.69 -3.12 -1.11
C ASN A 30 19.34 -3.76 -2.34
N TYR A 31 19.33 -5.09 -2.43
CA TYR A 31 19.84 -5.80 -3.60
C TYR A 31 19.12 -5.40 -4.89
N ALA A 32 17.78 -5.36 -4.88
CA ALA A 32 16.99 -5.00 -6.06
C ALA A 32 17.20 -3.53 -6.47
N ASN A 33 17.29 -2.62 -5.50
CA ASN A 33 17.50 -1.20 -5.72
C ASN A 33 18.87 -0.93 -6.33
N LEU A 34 19.92 -1.58 -5.82
CA LEU A 34 21.28 -1.47 -6.37
C LEU A 34 21.37 -2.06 -7.78
N ARG A 35 20.81 -3.26 -7.98
CA ARG A 35 20.96 -4.00 -9.26
C ARG A 35 20.09 -3.47 -10.38
N TYR A 36 18.86 -3.06 -10.07
CA TYR A 36 17.85 -2.66 -11.07
C TYR A 36 17.50 -1.17 -11.02
N ARG A 37 18.22 -0.38 -10.20
CA ARG A 37 17.98 1.07 -9.99
C ARG A 37 16.51 1.38 -9.66
N GLN A 38 15.89 0.51 -8.88
CA GLN A 38 14.52 0.70 -8.38
C GLN A 38 14.53 1.38 -7.01
N LYS A 39 13.35 1.84 -6.57
CA LYS A 39 13.09 2.31 -5.21
C LYS A 39 12.03 1.43 -4.58
N LEU A 40 12.41 0.23 -4.19
CA LEU A 40 11.55 -0.73 -3.51
C LEU A 40 11.71 -0.58 -2.00
N VAL A 41 10.58 -0.64 -1.29
CA VAL A 41 10.50 -0.66 0.16
C VAL A 41 9.73 -1.89 0.63
N PRO A 42 10.11 -2.48 1.78
CA PRO A 42 9.42 -3.63 2.34
C PRO A 42 8.13 -3.21 3.05
N TYR A 43 7.05 -3.97 2.82
CA TYR A 43 5.79 -3.84 3.56
C TYR A 43 5.29 -5.21 4.02
N ARG A 44 4.60 -5.25 5.17
CA ARG A 44 4.00 -6.48 5.68
C ARG A 44 2.62 -6.64 5.04
N CYS A 45 2.39 -7.77 4.39
CA CYS A 45 1.11 -8.06 3.78
C CYS A 45 0.09 -8.52 4.83
N GLU A 46 -1.04 -7.84 4.92
CA GLU A 46 -2.14 -8.25 5.82
C GLU A 46 -2.85 -9.52 5.35
N ARG A 47 -2.79 -9.83 4.04
CA ARG A 47 -3.46 -11.01 3.46
C ARG A 47 -2.73 -12.32 3.76
N CYS A 48 -1.41 -12.35 3.58
CA CYS A 48 -0.61 -13.57 3.74
C CYS A 48 0.34 -13.55 4.95
N GLY A 49 0.50 -12.40 5.61
CA GLY A 49 1.39 -12.25 6.76
C GLY A 49 2.88 -12.09 6.44
N PHE A 50 3.31 -12.42 5.21
CA PHE A 50 4.69 -12.27 4.75
C PHE A 50 5.05 -10.83 4.38
N TRP A 51 6.35 -10.57 4.28
CA TRP A 51 6.87 -9.31 3.76
C TRP A 51 7.00 -9.37 2.24
N HIS A 52 6.62 -8.27 1.59
CA HIS A 52 6.74 -8.07 0.15
C HIS A 52 7.44 -6.74 -0.14
N LEU A 53 7.84 -6.54 -1.40
CA LEU A 53 8.41 -5.29 -1.86
C LEU A 53 7.39 -4.53 -2.70
N SER A 54 7.24 -3.24 -2.43
CA SER A 54 6.47 -2.30 -3.25
C SER A 54 7.40 -1.18 -3.70
N PRO A 55 7.21 -0.61 -4.89
CA PRO A 55 7.72 0.72 -5.19
C PRO A 55 7.37 1.71 -4.08
N GLU A 56 8.34 2.53 -3.68
CA GLU A 56 8.25 3.50 -2.59
C GLU A 56 7.10 4.48 -2.81
N ASP A 57 6.93 4.95 -4.05
CA ASP A 57 5.84 5.82 -4.44
C ASP A 57 4.46 5.19 -4.19
N ARG A 58 4.36 3.86 -4.35
CA ARG A 58 3.12 3.08 -4.12
C ARG A 58 2.90 2.68 -2.67
N ASN A 59 3.90 2.76 -1.81
CA ASN A 59 3.74 2.41 -0.41
C ASN A 59 3.11 3.58 0.36
N THR A 60 1.78 3.62 0.36
CA THR A 60 1.00 4.63 1.09
C THR A 60 0.41 3.96 2.31
N ASP A 61 1.17 3.95 3.41
CA ASP A 61 0.73 3.38 4.68
C ASP A 61 -0.60 4.01 5.11
N SER A 62 -1.63 3.18 5.23
CA SER A 62 -2.92 3.54 5.79
C SER A 62 -3.26 2.61 6.95
N ILE A 63 -4.07 3.12 7.86
CA ILE A 63 -4.73 2.32 8.89
C ILE A 63 -6.20 2.14 8.54
N THR A 64 -6.82 1.10 9.10
CA THR A 64 -8.27 0.94 9.02
C THR A 64 -8.95 1.85 10.04
N CYS A 65 -9.87 2.71 9.61
CA CYS A 65 -10.69 3.53 10.50
C CYS A 65 -11.91 2.73 10.99
N LEU A 66 -11.96 2.44 12.29
CA LEU A 66 -13.06 1.67 12.89
C LEU A 66 -14.35 2.49 13.12
N LYS A 67 -14.32 3.80 12.89
CA LYS A 67 -15.45 4.71 13.11
C LYS A 67 -16.16 5.11 11.83
N CYS A 68 -15.45 5.13 10.71
CA CYS A 68 -15.98 5.55 9.41
C CYS A 68 -16.18 4.34 8.50
N ARG A 69 -17.39 4.19 7.96
CA ARG A 69 -17.71 3.15 6.99
C ARG A 69 -17.98 3.74 5.60
N ASP A 70 -17.80 2.95 4.56
CA ASP A 70 -18.22 3.26 3.20
C ASP A 70 -19.71 2.94 2.98
N ARG A 71 -20.20 3.19 1.76
CA ARG A 71 -21.60 2.93 1.38
C ARG A 71 -22.01 1.45 1.42
N TYR A 72 -21.04 0.54 1.53
CA TYR A 72 -21.23 -0.91 1.58
C TYR A 72 -21.00 -1.46 3.00
N GLY A 73 -20.73 -0.59 3.98
CA GLY A 73 -20.50 -0.96 5.38
C GLY A 73 -19.05 -1.34 5.72
N ASN A 74 -18.11 -1.26 4.77
CA ASN A 74 -16.70 -1.57 5.05
C ASN A 74 -16.02 -0.39 5.75
N ASN A 75 -15.10 -0.69 6.67
CA ASN A 75 -14.30 0.35 7.32
C ASN A 75 -13.44 1.09 6.28
N LYS A 76 -13.37 2.42 6.42
CA LYS A 76 -12.58 3.26 5.50
C LYS A 76 -11.09 3.16 5.81
N GLU A 77 -10.28 3.23 4.77
CA GLU A 77 -8.85 3.53 4.90
C GLU A 77 -8.65 4.94 5.47
N SER A 78 -7.62 5.10 6.29
CA SER A 78 -7.24 6.38 6.86
C SER A 78 -5.74 6.61 6.78
N TYR A 79 -5.36 7.77 6.26
CA TYR A 79 -3.97 8.18 6.11
C TYR A 79 -3.61 9.15 7.23
N LYS A 80 -2.39 9.02 7.77
CA LYS A 80 -1.91 9.85 8.88
C LYS A 80 -1.82 11.33 8.51
N SER A 81 -1.46 11.63 7.26
CA SER A 81 -1.29 12.99 6.75
C SER A 81 -2.12 13.22 5.48
N PHE A 82 -2.42 14.50 5.20
CA PHE A 82 -3.05 14.90 3.94
C PHE A 82 -2.14 14.57 2.75
N GLN A 83 -0.83 14.73 2.90
CA GLN A 83 0.16 14.47 1.86
C GLN A 83 0.17 12.98 1.46
N ASP A 84 0.05 12.05 2.42
CA ASP A 84 -0.03 10.62 2.12
C ASP A 84 -1.34 10.26 1.43
N ALA A 85 -2.46 10.85 1.89
CA ALA A 85 -3.76 10.72 1.24
C ALA A 85 -3.72 11.26 -0.21
N LYS A 86 -3.08 12.40 -0.42
CA LYS A 86 -2.92 13.04 -1.72
C LYS A 86 -2.10 12.17 -2.67
N ARG A 87 -0.91 11.73 -2.25
CA ARG A 87 -0.06 10.83 -3.03
C ARG A 87 -0.83 9.57 -3.46
N ARG A 88 -1.59 8.98 -2.54
CA ARG A 88 -2.41 7.80 -2.84
C ARG A 88 -3.54 8.09 -3.82
N SER A 89 -4.23 9.23 -3.68
CA SER A 89 -5.29 9.64 -4.61
C SER A 89 -4.77 9.82 -6.04
N GLU A 90 -3.57 10.39 -6.21
CA GLU A 90 -2.93 10.59 -7.52
C GLU A 90 -2.56 9.26 -8.18
N ILE A 91 -2.10 8.28 -7.39
CA ILE A 91 -1.82 6.91 -7.87
C ILE A 91 -3.11 6.23 -8.32
N ILE A 92 -4.18 6.34 -7.52
CA ILE A 92 -5.48 5.76 -7.87
C ILE A 92 -6.04 6.40 -9.15
N LEU A 93 -5.92 7.72 -9.31
CA LEU A 93 -6.31 8.40 -10.53
C LEU A 93 -5.51 7.90 -11.74
N LYS A 94 -4.19 7.78 -11.62
CA LYS A 94 -3.32 7.29 -12.71
C LYS A 94 -3.59 5.83 -13.07
N GLU A 95 -3.88 4.97 -12.09
CA GLU A 95 -4.04 3.53 -12.31
C GLU A 95 -5.47 3.12 -12.68
N LYS A 96 -6.48 3.82 -12.15
CA LYS A 96 -7.90 3.44 -12.28
C LYS A 96 -8.77 4.50 -12.95
N GLY A 97 -8.22 5.70 -13.22
CA GLY A 97 -9.00 6.82 -13.75
C GLY A 97 -10.04 7.37 -12.77
N VAL A 98 -9.93 7.07 -11.48
CA VAL A 98 -10.91 7.48 -10.47
C VAL A 98 -10.38 8.66 -9.68
N GLU A 99 -11.08 9.80 -9.76
CA GLU A 99 -10.79 10.96 -8.93
C GLU A 99 -11.45 10.81 -7.55
N LEU A 100 -10.65 11.01 -6.49
CA LEU A 100 -11.10 10.92 -5.11
C LEU A 100 -10.98 12.28 -4.42
N LYS A 101 -12.01 12.67 -3.69
CA LYS A 101 -11.97 13.80 -2.78
C LYS A 101 -11.35 13.36 -1.45
N ILE A 102 -10.41 14.15 -0.97
CA ILE A 102 -9.72 13.94 0.30
C ILE A 102 -10.39 14.82 1.37
N TYR A 103 -10.68 14.26 2.53
CA TYR A 103 -11.24 15.01 3.64
C TYR A 103 -10.76 14.46 4.98
N GLN A 104 -10.73 15.33 6.00
CA GLN A 104 -10.33 14.93 7.35
C GLN A 104 -11.41 14.06 7.99
N CYS A 105 -10.99 13.03 8.72
CA CYS A 105 -11.87 12.19 9.49
C CYS A 105 -12.63 13.03 10.54
N PRO A 106 -13.98 12.98 10.58
CA PRO A 106 -14.78 13.68 11.59
C PRO A 106 -14.46 13.24 13.03
N HIS A 107 -13.89 12.05 13.20
CA HIS A 107 -13.50 11.48 14.49
C HIS A 107 -11.99 11.63 14.78
N GLY A 108 -11.26 12.41 13.98
CA GLY A 108 -9.84 12.69 14.20
C GLY A 108 -8.87 11.57 13.78
N ASN A 109 -9.34 10.50 13.13
CA ASN A 109 -8.50 9.34 12.78
C ASN A 109 -7.63 9.53 11.53
N GLY A 110 -7.33 10.76 11.11
CA GLY A 110 -6.55 11.06 9.90
C GLY A 110 -7.40 11.52 8.71
N TRP A 111 -7.09 11.04 7.51
CA TRP A 111 -7.66 11.52 6.25
C TRP A 111 -8.29 10.38 5.43
N HIS A 112 -9.48 10.62 4.88
CA HIS A 112 -10.27 9.64 4.13
C HIS A 112 -10.46 10.05 2.67
N PHE A 113 -10.92 9.08 1.88
CA PHE A 113 -11.42 9.29 0.53
C PHE A 113 -12.95 9.23 0.45
N SER A 114 -13.50 10.07 -0.41
CA SER A 114 -14.83 9.89 -1.00
C SER A 114 -14.72 9.99 -2.51
N ARG A 115 -15.65 9.37 -3.24
CA ARG A 115 -15.80 9.70 -4.66
C ARG A 115 -16.28 11.15 -4.77
N LYS A 116 -15.85 11.84 -5.82
CA LYS A 116 -16.53 13.06 -6.25
C LYS A 116 -17.91 12.70 -6.80
#